data_AF-A0A087BKM5-F1
#
_entry.id   AF-A0A087BKM5-F1
#
_cell.length_a   1.000
_cell.length_b   1.000
_cell.length_c   1.000
_cell.angle_alpha   90.00
_cell.angle_beta   90.00
_cell.angle_gamma   90.00
#
_symmetry.space_group_name_H-M   'P 1'
#
loop_
_entity.id
_entity.type
_entity.pdbx_description
1 polymer ?
#
loop_
_entity_poly.entity_id
_entity_poly.type
_entity_poly.pdbx_seq_one_letter_code
_entity_poly.pdbx_strand_id
1 'polypeptide(L)'
;MARIHADQRYRDETNLIRLVEHLERAHRDASAVASAEALEEDYMRFNSVAMDMVQVQESAKKLSDEFRSAVPELPWRELHALRNVIVHQYDEIEPFALYESATRDAAVLLTQLTPYVEAIED
;
A
#
# COMPACT_ATOMS: atom_id res chain seq x y z
N MET A 1 3.50 28.40 -13.83
CA MET A 1 2.80 27.94 -12.61
C MET A 1 1.79 26.82 -12.93
N ALA A 2 0.81 27.00 -13.82
CA ALA A 2 -0.17 25.95 -14.17
C ALA A 2 0.44 24.61 -14.67
N ARG A 3 1.50 24.66 -15.48
CA ARG A 3 2.18 23.47 -16.02
C ARG A 3 2.90 22.61 -14.96
N ILE A 4 3.30 23.21 -13.84
CA ILE A 4 3.95 22.50 -12.72
C ILE A 4 2.92 21.74 -11.89
N HIS A 5 1.72 22.32 -11.70
CA HIS A 5 0.65 21.72 -10.92
C HIS A 5 0.01 20.52 -11.67
N ALA A 6 -0.15 20.62 -12.99
CA ALA A 6 -0.60 19.49 -13.82
C ALA A 6 0.38 18.32 -13.79
N ASP A 7 1.68 18.60 -13.84
CA ASP A 7 2.72 17.57 -13.74
C ASP A 7 2.81 16.95 -12.33
N GLN A 8 2.53 17.72 -11.29
CA GLN A 8 2.48 17.20 -9.92
C GLN A 8 1.27 16.29 -9.71
N ARG A 9 0.08 16.72 -10.13
CA ARG A 9 -1.16 15.93 -10.02
C ARG A 9 -1.04 14.59 -10.74
N TYR A 10 -0.52 14.59 -11.97
CA TYR A 10 -0.27 13.37 -12.75
C TYR A 10 0.70 12.41 -12.02
N ARG A 11 1.77 12.94 -11.41
CA ARG A 11 2.71 12.15 -10.61
C ARG A 11 2.05 11.55 -9.37
N ASP A 12 1.21 12.32 -8.67
CA ASP A 12 0.48 11.84 -7.50
C ASP A 12 -0.51 10.71 -7.88
N GLU A 13 -1.28 10.89 -8.95
CA GLU A 13 -2.19 9.87 -9.48
C GLU A 13 -1.44 8.60 -9.89
N THR A 14 -0.32 8.73 -10.61
CA THR A 14 0.54 7.59 -10.97
C THR A 14 1.08 6.87 -9.73
N ASN A 15 1.47 7.60 -8.68
CA ASN A 15 1.93 6.99 -7.43
C ASN A 15 0.80 6.27 -6.70
N LEU A 16 -0.43 6.79 -6.75
CA LEU A 16 -1.60 6.14 -6.16
C LEU A 16 -1.96 4.84 -6.89
N ILE A 17 -1.92 4.84 -8.23
CA ILE A 17 -2.13 3.64 -9.04
C ILE A 17 -1.12 2.56 -8.64
N ARG A 18 0.18 2.90 -8.63
CA ARG A 18 1.25 1.96 -8.22
C ARG A 18 1.06 1.46 -6.79
N LEU A 19 0.67 2.33 -5.87
CA LEU A 19 0.37 1.96 -4.50
C LEU A 19 -0.69 0.85 -4.48
N VAL A 20 -1.81 1.04 -5.19
CA VAL A 20 -2.89 0.06 -5.25
C VAL A 20 -2.42 -1.24 -5.90
N GLU A 21 -1.69 -1.19 -7.01
CA GLU A 21 -1.13 -2.40 -7.65
C GLU A 21 -0.24 -3.22 -6.70
N HIS A 22 0.64 -2.56 -5.93
CA HIS A 22 1.46 -3.23 -4.93
C HIS A 22 0.61 -3.81 -3.79
N LEU A 23 -0.40 -3.07 -3.34
CA LEU A 23 -1.30 -3.51 -2.28
C LEU A 23 -2.13 -4.73 -2.69
N GLU A 24 -2.61 -4.77 -3.93
CA GLU A 24 -3.32 -5.91 -4.50
C GLU A 24 -2.45 -7.16 -4.59
N ARG A 25 -1.19 -7.01 -5.00
CA ARG A 25 -0.25 -8.15 -5.05
C ARG A 25 0.07 -8.68 -3.66
N ALA A 26 0.42 -7.80 -2.72
CA ALA A 26 0.62 -8.17 -1.33
C ALA A 26 -0.61 -8.90 -0.76
N HIS A 27 -1.81 -8.37 -1.02
CA HIS A 27 -3.05 -8.96 -0.54
C HIS A 27 -3.34 -10.33 -1.13
N ARG A 28 -3.20 -10.48 -2.45
CA ARG A 28 -3.40 -11.75 -3.14
C ARG A 28 -2.44 -12.83 -2.63
N ASP A 29 -1.16 -12.49 -2.52
CA ASP A 29 -0.11 -13.43 -2.16
C ASP A 29 -0.22 -13.83 -0.69
N ALA A 30 -0.45 -12.88 0.22
CA ALA A 30 -0.67 -13.19 1.64
C ALA A 30 -1.95 -14.01 1.84
N SER A 31 -3.03 -13.71 1.13
CA SER A 31 -4.30 -14.45 1.24
C SER A 31 -4.25 -15.85 0.63
N ALA A 32 -3.17 -16.21 -0.08
CA ALA A 32 -2.96 -17.56 -0.62
C ALA A 32 -2.50 -18.57 0.46
N VAL A 33 -2.19 -18.13 1.67
CA VAL A 33 -1.89 -18.99 2.83
C VAL A 33 -2.87 -18.75 3.97
N ALA A 34 -3.04 -19.75 4.83
CA ALA A 34 -4.06 -19.76 5.87
C ALA A 34 -3.66 -19.04 7.17
N SER A 35 -2.37 -18.71 7.36
CA SER A 35 -1.88 -18.05 8.56
C SER A 35 -0.53 -17.35 8.35
N ALA A 36 -0.12 -16.56 9.34
CA ALA A 36 1.18 -15.91 9.37
C ALA A 36 2.35 -16.90 9.41
N GLU A 37 2.22 -18.00 10.16
CA GLU A 37 3.23 -19.06 10.23
C GLU A 37 3.40 -19.74 8.87
N ALA A 38 2.29 -20.01 8.17
CA ALA A 38 2.34 -20.57 6.82
C ALA A 38 2.94 -19.57 5.80
N LEU A 39 2.81 -18.26 6.04
CA LEU A 39 3.49 -17.24 5.24
C LEU A 39 5.00 -17.25 5.51
N GLU A 40 5.40 -17.29 6.78
CA GLU A 40 6.81 -17.32 7.22
C GLU A 40 7.56 -18.55 6.69
N GLU A 41 6.91 -19.72 6.68
CA GLU A 41 7.50 -20.97 6.16
C GLU A 41 7.74 -20.93 4.65
N ASP A 42 6.97 -20.14 3.90
CA ASP A 42 7.18 -19.89 2.46
C ASP A 42 8.07 -18.66 2.25
N TYR A 43 9.38 -18.84 2.37
CA TYR A 43 10.38 -17.76 2.25
C TYR A 43 10.21 -16.89 1.00
N MET A 44 9.85 -17.47 -0.14
CA MET A 44 9.69 -16.71 -1.38
C MET A 44 8.44 -15.81 -1.31
N ARG A 45 7.32 -16.36 -0.84
CA ARG A 45 6.07 -15.61 -0.69
C ARG A 45 6.18 -14.54 0.40
N PHE A 46 6.79 -14.87 1.54
CA PHE A 46 7.06 -13.91 2.62
C PHE A 46 7.80 -12.68 2.09
N ASN A 47 8.91 -12.89 1.37
CA ASN A 47 9.70 -11.79 0.81
C ASN A 47 8.95 -11.02 -0.28
N SER A 48 8.14 -11.70 -1.10
CA SER A 48 7.28 -11.05 -2.10
C SER A 48 6.31 -10.07 -1.43
N VAL A 49 5.54 -10.57 -0.44
CA VAL A 49 4.57 -9.77 0.32
C VAL A 49 5.26 -8.62 1.05
N ALA A 50 6.38 -8.89 1.72
CA ALA A 50 7.18 -7.88 2.41
C ALA A 50 7.62 -6.76 1.46
N MET A 51 8.16 -7.11 0.29
CA MET A 51 8.63 -6.13 -0.69
C MET A 51 7.49 -5.31 -1.28
N ASP A 52 6.36 -5.92 -1.63
CA ASP A 52 5.20 -5.18 -2.11
C ASP A 52 4.67 -4.22 -1.02
N MET A 53 4.62 -4.64 0.24
CA MET A 53 4.21 -3.75 1.35
C MET A 53 5.19 -2.59 1.58
N VAL A 54 6.50 -2.78 1.37
CA VAL A 54 7.49 -1.67 1.36
C VAL A 54 7.16 -0.69 0.23
N GLN A 55 6.87 -1.21 -0.95
CA GLN A 55 6.59 -0.39 -2.14
C GLN A 55 5.26 0.37 -2.04
N VAL A 56 4.25 -0.19 -1.36
CA VAL A 56 3.02 0.54 -0.97
C VAL A 56 3.39 1.78 -0.16
N GLN A 57 4.23 1.62 0.87
CA GLN A 57 4.64 2.75 1.71
C GLN A 57 5.45 3.78 0.92
N GLU A 58 6.42 3.35 0.12
CA GLU A 58 7.25 4.24 -0.71
C GLU A 58 6.40 5.05 -1.70
N SER A 59 5.38 4.45 -2.29
CA SER A 59 4.43 5.14 -3.14
C SER A 59 3.58 6.14 -2.35
N ALA A 60 3.11 5.75 -1.16
CA ALA A 60 2.36 6.64 -0.26
C ALA A 60 3.19 7.85 0.20
N LYS A 61 4.51 7.69 0.41
CA LYS A 61 5.40 8.80 0.80
C LYS A 61 5.54 9.86 -0.28
N LYS A 62 5.38 9.47 -1.55
CA LYS A 62 5.54 10.36 -2.71
C LYS A 62 4.29 11.19 -3.02
N LEU A 63 3.15 10.86 -2.41
CA LEU A 63 1.92 11.64 -2.54
C LEU A 63 2.07 13.00 -1.86
N SER A 64 1.84 14.07 -2.62
CA SER A 64 1.98 15.45 -2.16
C SER A 64 0.91 15.86 -1.14
N ASP A 65 1.22 16.84 -0.28
CA ASP A 65 0.24 17.40 0.66
C ASP A 65 -0.89 18.15 -0.06
N GLU A 66 -0.61 18.72 -1.24
CA GLU A 66 -1.62 19.32 -2.11
C GLU A 66 -2.62 18.27 -2.59
N PHE A 67 -2.15 17.11 -3.05
CA PHE A 67 -3.00 16.00 -3.45
C PHE A 67 -3.85 15.50 -2.28
N ARG A 68 -3.24 15.26 -1.12
CA ARG A 68 -3.97 14.83 0.10
C ARG A 68 -5.06 15.81 0.50
N SER A 69 -4.79 17.10 0.38
CA SER A 69 -5.76 18.16 0.71
C SER A 69 -6.89 18.26 -0.33
N ALA A 70 -6.60 17.93 -1.60
CA ALA A 70 -7.56 17.96 -2.69
C ALA A 70 -8.53 16.76 -2.69
N VAL A 71 -8.13 15.64 -2.10
CA VAL A 71 -8.94 14.40 -1.99
C VAL A 71 -8.99 13.87 -0.55
N PRO A 72 -9.63 14.62 0.37
CA PRO A 72 -9.69 14.28 1.79
C PRO A 72 -10.49 13.00 2.09
N GLU A 73 -11.28 12.50 1.14
CA GLU A 73 -12.12 11.29 1.25
C GLU A 73 -11.31 9.99 1.23
N LEU A 74 -10.07 10.01 0.74
CA LEU A 74 -9.20 8.83 0.74
C LEU A 74 -8.73 8.50 2.17
N PRO A 75 -8.43 7.22 2.47
CA PRO A 75 -8.10 6.75 3.81
C PRO A 75 -6.66 7.07 4.22
N TRP A 76 -6.35 8.35 4.35
CA TRP A 76 -5.01 8.86 4.64
C TRP A 76 -4.44 8.35 5.96
N ARG A 77 -5.30 8.18 6.96
CA ARG A 77 -4.90 7.71 8.29
C ARG A 77 -4.45 6.26 8.26
N GLU A 78 -5.18 5.42 7.53
CA GLU A 78 -4.92 4.00 7.33
C GLU A 78 -3.66 3.81 6.46
N LEU A 79 -3.52 4.58 5.38
CA LEU A 79 -2.30 4.60 4.55
C LEU A 79 -1.06 5.01 5.36
N HIS A 80 -1.20 5.93 6.30
CA HIS A 80 -0.10 6.30 7.20
C HIS A 80 0.21 5.16 8.20
N ALA A 81 -0.81 4.48 8.71
CA ALA A 81 -0.65 3.39 9.68
C ALA A 81 0.14 2.19 9.11
N LEU A 82 0.03 1.92 7.81
CA LEU A 82 0.82 0.89 7.12
C LEU A 82 2.33 1.02 7.33
N ARG A 83 2.84 2.23 7.61
CA ARG A 83 4.28 2.47 7.85
C ARG A 83 4.81 1.79 9.10
N ASN A 84 3.96 1.54 10.09
CA ASN A 84 4.38 1.00 11.38
C ASN A 84 4.57 -0.53 11.34
N VAL A 85 4.11 -1.18 10.28
CA VAL A 85 4.06 -2.64 10.16
C VAL A 85 5.43 -3.24 9.82
N ILE A 86 6.16 -2.58 8.91
CA ILE A 86 7.42 -3.12 8.36
C ILE A 86 8.63 -2.71 9.21
N VAL A 87 8.50 -1.65 10.02
CA VAL A 87 9.58 -1.13 10.86
C VAL A 87 9.34 -1.57 12.30
N HIS A 88 9.58 -2.84 12.60
CA HIS A 88 9.75 -3.27 13.98
C HIS A 88 11.24 -3.47 14.31
N GLN A 89 11.56 -3.05 15.53
CA GLN A 89 12.89 -3.02 16.13
C GLN A 89 13.52 -4.42 16.01
N TYR A 90 14.82 -4.51 15.70
CA TYR A 90 15.62 -5.73 15.46
C TYR A 90 15.86 -6.15 13.99
N ASP A 91 15.73 -5.24 13.01
CA ASP A 91 16.08 -5.47 11.59
C ASP A 91 15.31 -6.62 10.89
N GLU A 92 14.23 -7.12 11.52
CA GLU A 92 13.40 -8.22 11.01
C GLU A 92 11.93 -7.80 10.88
N ILE A 93 11.27 -8.30 9.84
CA ILE A 93 9.84 -8.09 9.61
C ILE A 93 9.08 -9.12 10.44
N GLU A 94 8.18 -8.66 11.31
CA GLU A 94 7.37 -9.54 12.14
C GLU A 94 6.27 -10.21 11.29
N PRO A 95 6.27 -11.56 11.15
CA PRO A 95 5.38 -12.25 10.23
C PRO A 95 3.89 -12.05 10.50
N PHE A 96 3.48 -12.00 11.77
CA PHE A 96 2.08 -11.81 12.12
C PHE A 96 1.58 -10.42 11.72
N ALA A 97 2.35 -9.37 12.01
CA ALA A 97 2.06 -8.01 11.61
C ALA A 97 2.02 -7.86 10.09
N LEU A 98 2.98 -8.47 9.36
CA LEU A 98 2.98 -8.47 7.90
C LEU A 98 1.73 -9.14 7.35
N TYR A 99 1.38 -10.32 7.87
CA TYR A 99 0.22 -11.08 7.43
C TYR A 99 -1.09 -10.35 7.70
N GLU A 100 -1.33 -9.86 8.92
CA GLU A 100 -2.56 -9.11 9.25
C GLU A 100 -2.70 -7.86 8.37
N SER A 101 -1.58 -7.15 8.12
CA SER A 101 -1.59 -5.93 7.32
C SER A 101 -1.82 -6.20 5.84
N ALA A 102 -1.17 -7.22 5.29
CA ALA A 102 -1.35 -7.62 3.89
C ALA A 102 -2.70 -8.30 3.66
N THR A 103 -3.37 -8.84 4.67
CA THR A 103 -4.68 -9.48 4.51
C THR A 103 -5.81 -8.52 4.87
N ARG A 104 -6.00 -8.23 6.16
CA ARG A 104 -7.16 -7.51 6.69
C ARG A 104 -7.11 -6.02 6.36
N ASP A 105 -6.00 -5.36 6.68
CA ASP A 105 -5.88 -3.91 6.46
C ASP A 105 -5.84 -3.59 4.97
N ALA A 106 -5.10 -4.38 4.19
CA ALA A 106 -5.05 -4.25 2.74
C ALA A 106 -6.44 -4.41 2.11
N ALA A 107 -7.25 -5.39 2.52
CA ALA A 107 -8.60 -5.56 1.98
C ALA A 107 -9.50 -4.34 2.21
N VAL A 108 -9.43 -3.74 3.40
CA VAL A 108 -10.17 -2.51 3.73
C VAL A 108 -9.71 -1.35 2.85
N LEU A 109 -8.40 -1.17 2.72
CA LEU A 109 -7.81 -0.12 1.90
C LEU A 109 -8.14 -0.29 0.42
N LEU A 110 -8.03 -1.49 -0.14
CA LEU A 110 -8.39 -1.79 -1.53
C LEU A 110 -9.85 -1.42 -1.81
N THR A 111 -10.78 -1.80 -0.91
CA THR A 111 -12.20 -1.44 -1.04
C THR A 111 -12.42 0.09 -1.16
N GLN A 112 -11.57 0.88 -0.51
CA GLN A 112 -11.69 2.34 -0.48
C GLN A 112 -10.92 3.03 -1.62
N LEU A 113 -9.81 2.44 -2.07
CA LEU A 113 -8.90 3.04 -3.05
C LEU A 113 -9.24 2.66 -4.49
N THR A 114 -9.68 1.42 -4.74
CA THR A 114 -9.93 0.90 -6.10
C THR A 114 -10.92 1.77 -6.89
N PRO A 115 -12.08 2.18 -6.35
CA PRO A 115 -13.03 3.01 -7.12
C PRO A 115 -12.44 4.36 -7.56
N TYR A 116 -11.53 4.92 -6.76
CA TYR A 116 -10.87 6.18 -7.09
C TYR A 116 -9.80 6.00 -8.16
N VAL A 117 -9.05 4.88 -8.11
CA VAL A 117 -8.05 4.54 -9.14
C VAL A 117 -8.72 4.26 -10.49
N GLU A 118 -9.81 3.49 -10.50
CA GLU A 118 -10.58 3.22 -11.74
C GLU A 118 -11.02 4.53 -12.40
N ALA A 119 -11.50 5.50 -11.61
CA ALA A 119 -11.92 6.81 -12.13
C ALA A 119 -10.78 7.69 -12.67
N ILE A 120 -9.51 7.38 -12.37
CA ILE A 120 -8.34 8.07 -12.97
C ILE A 120 -7.99 7.47 -14.33
N GLU A 121 -8.19 6.16 -14.50
CA GLU A 121 -7.81 5.41 -15.69
C GLU A 121 -8.81 5.52 -16.84
N ASP A 122 -10.05 5.93 -16.52
CA ASP A 122 -11.14 6.27 -17.46
C ASP A 122 -10.90 7.58 -18.25
#